data_AF-A0A7L3Q2N0-F1
#
_entry.id   AF-A0A7L3Q2N0-F1
#
_cell.length_a   1.000
_cell.length_b   1.000
_cell.length_c   1.000
_cell.angle_alpha   90.00
_cell.angle_beta   90.00
_cell.angle_gamma   90.00
#
_symmetry.space_group_name_H-M   'P 1'
#
loop_
_entity.id
_entity.type
_entity.pdbx_description
1 polymer ?
#
loop_
_entity_poly.entity_id
_entity_poly.type
_entity_poly.pdbx_seq_one_letter_code
_entity_poly.pdbx_strand_id
1 'polypeptide(L)'
;LGYGRGELLGRSWYRLLHPEDLGHVARQHLRLAGAGPEARGELVTRLQRKDGLGWTWVYARLRPEGPALLAHNFIISEAEAWCLRQQLAAEAPPGPPEPFGPGLDFPGTDLGSGIDLGVGPGLGDAIGAGLG
;
A
#
# COMPACT_ATOMS: atom_id res chain seq x y z
N LEU A 1 -27.04 4.34 6.22
CA LEU A 1 -26.88 4.59 4.77
C LEU A 1 -28.20 4.58 3.98
N GLY A 2 -29.26 3.94 4.47
CA GLY A 2 -30.57 3.94 3.78
C GLY A 2 -30.75 2.86 2.71
N TYR A 3 -29.72 2.07 2.43
CA TYR A 3 -29.83 0.88 1.58
C TYR A 3 -30.36 -0.32 2.36
N GLY A 4 -31.20 -1.13 1.72
CA GLY A 4 -31.51 -2.48 2.17
C GLY A 4 -30.36 -3.45 1.88
N ARG A 5 -30.31 -4.57 2.60
CA ARG A 5 -29.28 -5.62 2.43
C ARG A 5 -29.16 -6.10 0.98
N GLY A 6 -30.28 -6.40 0.32
CA GLY A 6 -30.29 -6.90 -1.06
C GLY A 6 -29.72 -5.92 -2.10
N GLU A 7 -29.78 -4.62 -1.82
CA GLU A 7 -29.22 -3.58 -2.71
C GLU A 7 -27.70 -3.46 -2.60
N LEU A 8 -27.15 -3.88 -1.45
CA LEU A 8 -25.72 -3.86 -1.16
C LEU A 8 -25.03 -5.17 -1.56
N LEU A 9 -25.73 -6.30 -1.51
CA LEU A 9 -25.18 -7.58 -1.97
C LEU A 9 -24.85 -7.52 -3.47
N GLY A 10 -23.65 -7.98 -3.83
CA GLY A 10 -23.15 -7.93 -5.21
C GLY A 10 -22.71 -6.54 -5.69
N ARG A 11 -22.89 -5.49 -4.89
CA ARG A 11 -22.40 -4.15 -5.19
C ARG A 11 -20.98 -3.98 -4.63
N SER A 12 -20.07 -3.49 -5.46
CA SER A 12 -18.74 -3.12 -5.00
C SER A 12 -18.81 -1.99 -3.97
N TRP A 13 -18.13 -2.17 -2.83
CA TRP A 13 -18.01 -1.16 -1.78
C TRP A 13 -17.45 0.17 -2.30
N TYR A 14 -16.56 0.13 -3.31
CA TYR A 14 -15.98 1.30 -3.95
C TYR A 14 -17.00 2.26 -4.57
N ARG A 15 -18.19 1.76 -4.96
CA ARG A 15 -19.24 2.63 -5.51
C ARG A 15 -19.92 3.52 -4.47
N LEU A 16 -19.72 3.24 -3.19
CA LEU A 16 -20.29 4.01 -2.10
C LEU A 16 -19.27 4.99 -1.49
N LEU A 17 -17.98 4.84 -1.80
CA LEU A 17 -16.93 5.66 -1.20
C LEU A 17 -16.94 7.08 -1.75
N HIS A 18 -16.69 8.05 -0.88
CA HIS A 18 -16.37 9.40 -1.31
C HIS A 18 -15.09 9.40 -2.18
N PRO A 19 -15.03 10.17 -3.29
CA PRO A 19 -13.89 10.16 -4.20
C PRO A 19 -12.53 10.40 -3.52
N GLU A 20 -12.49 11.35 -2.57
CA GLU A 20 -11.26 11.66 -1.81
C GLU A 20 -10.77 10.50 -0.92
N ASP A 21 -11.65 9.58 -0.52
CA ASP A 21 -11.28 8.49 0.38
C ASP A 21 -10.80 7.24 -0.39
N LEU A 22 -10.99 7.18 -1.71
CA LEU A 22 -10.66 6.02 -2.56
C LEU A 22 -9.21 5.58 -2.40
N GLY A 23 -8.26 6.52 -2.47
CA GLY A 23 -6.84 6.20 -2.41
C GLY A 23 -6.39 5.64 -1.06
N HIS A 24 -6.94 6.15 0.05
CA HIS A 24 -6.64 5.63 1.38
C HIS A 24 -7.26 4.24 1.58
N VAL A 25 -8.53 4.06 1.19
CA VAL A 25 -9.22 2.77 1.32
C VAL A 25 -8.59 1.69 0.43
N ALA A 26 -8.20 2.03 -0.79
CA ALA A 26 -7.52 1.08 -1.69
C ALA A 26 -6.18 0.60 -1.13
N ARG A 27 -5.35 1.50 -0.58
CA ARG A 27 -4.10 1.11 0.10
C ARG A 27 -4.36 0.15 1.25
N GLN A 28 -5.36 0.43 2.08
CA GLN A 28 -5.70 -0.43 3.21
C GLN A 28 -6.25 -1.79 2.77
N HIS A 29 -7.07 -1.82 1.72
CA HIS A 29 -7.58 -3.05 1.13
C HIS A 29 -6.45 -3.91 0.58
N LEU A 30 -5.55 -3.34 -0.23
CA LEU A 30 -4.40 -4.08 -0.79
C LEU A 30 -3.47 -4.61 0.30
N ARG A 31 -3.21 -3.80 1.35
CA ARG A 31 -2.41 -4.23 2.51
C ARG A 31 -3.01 -5.47 3.17
N LEU A 32 -4.32 -5.54 3.33
CA LEU A 32 -5.00 -6.67 3.98
C LEU A 32 -5.20 -7.87 3.07
N ALA A 33 -5.43 -7.66 1.77
CA ALA A 33 -5.65 -8.72 0.80
C ALA A 33 -4.44 -9.66 0.64
N GLY A 34 -3.22 -9.14 0.83
CA GLY A 34 -1.98 -9.91 0.80
C GLY A 34 -1.46 -10.35 2.17
N ALA A 35 -2.18 -10.06 3.26
CA ALA A 35 -1.71 -10.30 4.61
C ALA A 35 -2.24 -11.61 5.20
N GLY A 36 -1.60 -12.08 6.29
CA GLY A 36 -2.03 -13.28 7.01
C GLY A 36 -3.36 -13.10 7.75
N PRO A 37 -3.98 -14.19 8.26
CA PRO A 37 -5.30 -14.17 8.91
C PRO A 37 -5.37 -13.30 10.17
N GLU A 38 -4.22 -13.04 10.81
CA GLU A 38 -4.14 -12.16 11.98
C GLU A 38 -4.02 -10.68 11.64
N ALA A 39 -3.91 -10.32 10.36
CA ALA A 39 -3.87 -8.93 9.96
C ALA A 39 -5.15 -8.21 10.36
N ARG A 40 -4.99 -6.98 10.85
CA ARG A 40 -6.08 -6.09 11.20
C ARG A 40 -5.86 -4.74 10.54
N GLY A 41 -6.95 -4.11 10.15
CA GLY A 41 -6.93 -2.76 9.61
C GLY A 41 -8.07 -1.93 10.15
N GLU A 42 -7.81 -0.65 10.25
CA GLU A 42 -8.78 0.34 10.66
C GLU A 42 -8.79 1.46 9.63
N LEU A 43 -9.95 2.07 9.39
CA LEU A 43 -10.09 3.19 8.47
C LEU A 43 -11.29 4.05 8.83
N VAL A 44 -11.19 5.33 8.48
CA VAL A 44 -12.28 6.31 8.59
C VAL A 44 -12.59 6.86 7.20
N THR A 45 -13.79 6.58 6.72
CA THR A 45 -14.24 6.93 5.37
C THR A 45 -15.66 7.47 5.34
N ARG A 46 -15.99 8.18 4.27
CA ARG A 46 -17.34 8.66 3.96
C ARG A 46 -18.01 7.71 2.98
N LEU A 47 -19.21 7.25 3.36
CA LEU A 47 -20.07 6.46 2.49
C LEU A 47 -21.28 7.28 2.03
N GLN A 48 -21.61 7.16 0.74
CA GLN A 48 -22.77 7.82 0.15
C GLN A 48 -24.05 7.22 0.71
N ARG A 49 -25.00 8.09 1.04
CA ARG A 49 -26.36 7.68 1.40
C ARG A 49 -27.16 7.31 0.15
N LYS A 50 -28.18 6.46 0.32
CA LYS A 50 -29.08 6.04 -0.78
C LYS A 50 -29.78 7.20 -1.47
N ASP A 51 -30.12 8.24 -0.71
CA ASP A 51 -30.77 9.45 -1.25
C ASP A 51 -29.85 10.26 -2.17
N GLY A 52 -28.53 10.01 -2.17
CA GLY A 52 -27.54 10.76 -2.95
C GLY A 52 -27.29 12.17 -2.43
N LEU A 53 -27.96 12.58 -1.35
CA LEU A 53 -27.94 13.96 -0.86
C LEU A 53 -26.78 14.24 0.10
N GLY A 54 -26.02 13.22 0.49
CA GLY A 54 -24.88 13.43 1.36
C GLY A 54 -24.12 12.17 1.71
N TRP A 55 -23.17 12.39 2.62
CA TRP A 55 -22.20 11.41 3.06
C TRP A 55 -22.39 11.11 4.54
N THR A 56 -22.04 9.90 4.94
CA THR A 56 -22.02 9.49 6.35
C THR A 56 -20.62 9.04 6.69
N TRP A 57 -20.09 9.58 7.79
CA TRP A 57 -18.81 9.14 8.33
C TRP A 57 -18.95 7.74 8.92
N VAL A 58 -18.03 6.86 8.52
CA VAL A 58 -17.97 5.47 8.93
C VAL A 58 -16.55 5.14 9.34
N TYR A 59 -16.43 4.62 10.56
CA TYR A 59 -15.23 3.94 11.01
C TYR A 59 -15.40 2.44 10.77
N ALA A 60 -14.43 1.81 10.11
CA ALA A 60 -14.48 0.39 9.79
C ALA A 60 -13.26 -0.34 10.36
N ARG A 61 -13.53 -1.45 11.05
CA ARG A 61 -12.52 -2.42 11.48
C ARG A 61 -12.54 -3.59 10.51
N LEU A 62 -11.42 -3.81 9.84
CA LEU A 62 -11.24 -4.79 8.78
C LEU A 62 -10.36 -5.95 9.25
N ARG A 63 -10.71 -7.16 8.81
CA ARG A 63 -9.84 -8.34 8.91
C ARG A 63 -10.01 -9.24 7.68
N PRO A 64 -8.96 -9.99 7.28
CA PRO A 64 -9.11 -11.05 6.29
C PRO A 64 -10.05 -12.15 6.78
N GLU A 65 -10.88 -12.66 5.87
CA GLU A 65 -11.76 -13.81 6.07
C GLU A 65 -11.76 -14.67 4.79
N GLY A 66 -10.76 -15.55 4.69
CA GLY A 66 -10.50 -16.32 3.48
C GLY A 66 -10.20 -15.40 2.29
N PRO A 67 -10.92 -15.53 1.15
CA PRO A 67 -10.74 -14.66 -0.01
C PRO A 67 -11.42 -13.28 0.13
N ALA A 68 -12.14 -13.04 1.23
CA ALA A 68 -12.91 -11.83 1.46
C ALA A 68 -12.32 -10.99 2.62
N LEU A 69 -12.81 -9.76 2.76
CA LEU A 69 -12.59 -8.93 3.95
C LEU A 69 -13.88 -8.84 4.75
N LEU A 70 -13.79 -9.11 6.06
CA LEU A 70 -14.86 -8.78 7.00
C LEU A 70 -14.67 -7.35 7.49
N ALA A 71 -15.71 -6.53 7.35
CA ALA A 71 -15.74 -5.15 7.82
C ALA A 71 -16.81 -4.95 8.89
N HIS A 72 -16.40 -4.54 10.09
CA HIS A 72 -17.30 -4.05 11.13
C HIS A 72 -17.37 -2.53 11.06
N ASN A 73 -18.54 -2.01 10.68
CA ASN A 73 -18.76 -0.60 10.38
C ASN A 73 -19.52 0.11 11.50
N PHE A 74 -19.02 1.25 11.93
CA PHE A 74 -19.62 2.13 12.94
C PHE A 74 -19.95 3.48 12.29
N ILE A 75 -21.20 3.93 12.41
CA ILE A 75 -21.57 5.29 12.02
C ILE A 75 -21.06 6.22 13.11
N ILE A 76 -20.31 7.24 12.71
CA ILE A 76 -19.69 8.20 13.62
C ILE A 76 -20.04 9.62 13.21
N SER A 77 -19.87 10.56 14.13
CA SER A 77 -19.94 12.00 13.89
C SER A 77 -18.68 12.52 13.17
N GLU A 78 -18.77 13.76 12.67
CA GLU A 78 -17.62 14.43 12.05
C GLU A 78 -16.48 14.70 13.05
N ALA A 79 -16.81 15.07 14.30
CA ALA A 79 -15.81 15.27 15.34
C ALA A 79 -15.07 13.97 15.68
N GLU A 80 -15.79 12.85 15.81
CA GLU A 80 -15.18 11.53 16.01
C GLU A 80 -14.32 11.13 14.81
N ALA A 81 -14.78 11.39 13.58
CA ALA A 81 -14.01 11.12 12.37
C ALA A 81 -12.69 11.89 12.34
N TRP A 82 -12.71 13.16 12.74
CA TRP A 82 -11.52 13.98 12.86
C TRP A 82 -10.55 13.42 13.91
N CYS A 83 -11.04 13.11 15.12
CA CYS A 83 -10.21 12.56 16.19
C CYS A 83 -9.58 11.21 15.78
N LEU A 84 -10.38 10.29 15.24
CA LEU A 84 -9.91 8.97 14.83
C LEU A 84 -8.88 9.05 13.69
N ARG A 85 -9.04 9.97 12.74
CA ARG A 85 -8.05 10.18 11.67
C ARG A 85 -6.70 10.62 12.23
N GLN A 86 -6.69 11.47 13.24
CA GLN A 86 -5.44 11.89 13.89
C GLN A 86 -4.79 10.74 14.66
N GLN A 87 -5.59 10.00 15.43
CA GLN A 87 -5.10 8.85 16.17
C GLN A 87 -4.47 7.81 15.24
N LEU A 88 -5.17 7.42 14.17
CA LEU A 88 -4.67 6.44 13.20
C LEU A 88 -3.42 6.93 12.45
N ALA A 89 -3.30 8.23 12.20
CA ALA A 89 -2.10 8.81 11.61
C ALA A 89 -0.91 8.79 12.57
N ALA A 90 -1.14 8.97 13.87
CA ALA A 90 -0.09 8.92 14.91
C ALA A 90 0.38 7.47 15.20
N GLU A 91 -0.50 6.49 15.08
CA GLU A 91 -0.19 5.06 15.26
C GLU A 91 0.48 4.43 14.03
N ALA A 92 0.37 5.08 12.86
CA ALA A 92 1.06 4.62 11.66
C ALA A 92 2.57 4.72 11.89
N PRO A 93 3.35 3.65 11.65
CA PRO A 93 4.81 3.74 11.74
C PRO A 93 5.29 4.87 10.81
N PRO A 94 6.26 5.69 11.23
CA PRO A 94 6.77 6.76 10.39
C PRO A 94 7.23 6.15 9.07
N GLY A 95 6.66 6.63 7.96
CA GLY A 95 7.10 6.23 6.64
C GLY A 95 8.60 6.54 6.48
N PRO A 96 9.31 5.83 5.59
CA PRO A 96 10.64 6.29 5.19
C PRO A 96 10.54 7.75 4.74
N PRO A 97 11.53 8.61 5.07
CA PRO A 97 11.51 9.99 4.63
C PRO A 97 11.29 10.02 3.12
N GLU A 98 10.31 10.79 2.65
CA GLU A 98 10.08 10.94 1.22
C GLU A 98 11.40 11.38 0.57
N PRO A 99 11.82 10.75 -0.56
CA PRO A 99 12.89 11.34 -1.34
C PRO A 99 12.46 12.77 -1.69
N PHE A 100 13.28 13.73 -1.31
CA PHE A 100 13.04 15.15 -1.51
C PHE A 100 12.81 15.48 -3.00
N GLY A 101 11.56 15.45 -3.45
CA GLY A 101 11.07 16.07 -4.70
C GLY A 101 11.74 15.62 -6.01
N PRO A 102 11.25 16.14 -7.15
CA PRO A 102 11.80 15.81 -8.46
C PRO A 102 12.99 16.71 -8.75
N GLY A 103 14.20 16.13 -8.84
CA GLY A 103 15.35 16.83 -9.41
C GLY A 103 16.59 16.92 -8.53
N LEU A 104 17.02 15.82 -7.93
CA LEU A 104 18.43 15.66 -7.55
C LEU A 104 18.93 14.32 -8.12
N ASP A 105 19.49 14.39 -9.33
CA ASP A 105 20.53 13.46 -9.76
C ASP A 105 21.60 13.46 -8.68
N PHE A 106 21.94 12.28 -8.15
CA PHE A 106 23.18 12.10 -7.42
C PHE A 106 24.24 11.59 -8.42
N PRO A 107 25.10 12.45 -9.00
CA PRO A 107 26.30 11.97 -9.66
C PRO A 107 27.31 11.65 -8.55
N GLY A 108 27.47 10.38 -8.21
CA GLY A 108 28.44 10.03 -7.18
C GLY A 108 28.36 8.62 -6.62
N THR A 109 28.11 7.61 -7.45
CA THR A 109 28.62 6.26 -7.12
C THR A 109 30.09 6.25 -7.50
N ASP A 110 30.95 6.73 -6.60
CA ASP A 110 32.38 6.46 -6.66
C ASP A 110 32.56 4.97 -6.35
N LEU A 111 32.53 4.16 -7.41
CA LEU A 111 32.95 2.78 -7.42
C LEU A 111 34.49 2.77 -7.58
N GLY A 112 35.18 3.12 -6.51
CA GLY A 112 36.58 2.77 -6.25
C GLY A 112 36.60 2.15 -4.86
N SER A 113 37.18 0.98 -4.59
CA SER A 113 38.33 0.33 -5.18
C SER A 113 38.44 -1.07 -4.56
N GLY A 114 38.69 -2.10 -5.36
CA GLY A 114 39.02 -3.42 -4.82
C GLY A 114 38.66 -4.62 -5.70
N ILE A 115 38.82 -4.53 -7.03
CA ILE A 115 38.92 -5.72 -7.88
C ILE A 115 40.35 -5.75 -8.40
N ASP A 116 41.16 -6.63 -7.82
CA ASP A 116 42.49 -6.98 -8.29
C ASP A 116 42.34 -7.78 -9.59
N LEU A 117 42.42 -7.08 -10.72
CA LEU A 117 42.64 -7.68 -12.04
C LEU A 117 44.13 -7.49 -12.38
N GLY A 118 44.96 -8.40 -11.87
CA GLY A 118 46.33 -8.56 -12.31
C GLY A 118 46.38 -8.99 -13.77
N VAL A 119 46.70 -8.06 -14.67
CA VAL A 119 47.12 -8.34 -16.04
C VAL A 119 48.53 -7.81 -16.26
N GLY A 120 49.43 -8.72 -16.66
CA GLY A 120 50.60 -8.44 -17.49
C GLY A 120 51.84 -9.27 -17.12
N PRO A 121 52.79 -9.46 -18.04
CA PRO A 121 52.69 -9.74 -19.47
C PRO A 121 53.44 -11.05 -19.87
N GLY A 122 53.20 -11.54 -21.08
CA GLY A 122 53.62 -12.88 -21.53
C GLY A 122 55.09 -13.07 -21.93
N LEU A 123 55.47 -14.35 -22.09
CA LEU A 123 56.39 -14.92 -23.09
C LEU A 123 56.43 -16.45 -22.91
N GLY A 124 56.38 -17.24 -23.98
CA GLY A 124 56.85 -18.64 -23.94
C GLY A 124 56.01 -19.67 -24.71
N ASP A 125 56.34 -19.81 -25.99
CA ASP A 125 56.23 -20.98 -26.88
C ASP A 125 55.84 -22.36 -26.27
N ALA A 126 54.96 -23.10 -26.97
CA ALA A 126 55.35 -24.28 -27.78
C ALA A 126 54.28 -25.41 -27.87
N ILE A 127 53.79 -25.63 -29.10
CA ILE A 127 53.68 -26.91 -29.87
C ILE A 127 52.84 -28.09 -29.32
N GLY A 128 51.92 -28.59 -30.17
CA GLY A 128 51.46 -30.01 -30.23
C GLY A 128 49.93 -30.17 -30.32
N ALA A 129 49.30 -30.17 -31.50
CA ALA A 129 49.06 -31.31 -32.40
C ALA A 129 48.19 -32.45 -31.82
N GLY A 130 47.06 -32.77 -32.48
CA GLY A 130 46.41 -34.09 -32.35
C GLY A 130 44.89 -34.10 -32.52
N LEU A 131 44.43 -34.26 -33.76
CA LEU A 131 43.09 -34.76 -34.09
C LEU A 131 42.97 -36.24 -33.68
N GLY A 132 41.77 -36.65 -33.25
CA GLY A 132 41.38 -38.05 -33.03
C GLY A 132 39.94 -38.14 -32.57
#